data_AF-E2CNJ0-F1
#
_entry.id   AF-E2CNJ0-F1
#
_cell.length_a   1.000
_cell.length_b   1.000
_cell.length_c   1.000
_cell.angle_alpha   90.00
_cell.angle_beta   90.00
_cell.angle_gamma   90.00
#
_symmetry.space_group_name_H-M   'P 1'
#
loop_
_entity.id
_entity.type
_entity.pdbx_description
1 polymer ?
#
loop_
_entity_poly.entity_id
_entity_poly.type
_entity_poly.pdbx_seq_one_letter_code
_entity_poly.pdbx_strand_id
1 'polypeptide(L)'
;MPSATPFVKRAAKLGCVAAFSVFLVGCQNQNFDDFLSNPTPSFRSIPQTYNTRYDCRSFNGPGWKGTVGGKYAAFGENRNVTRVGCFKTLPECKTFLGYISGMIQITIYSRCQEIGA
;
A
#
# COMPACT_ATOMS: atom_id res chain seq x y z
N MET A 1 -47.93 53.44 -45.38
CA MET A 1 -47.15 52.21 -45.66
C MET A 1 -45.71 52.66 -45.82
N PRO A 2 -44.79 52.23 -44.94
CA PRO A 2 -44.03 51.02 -45.24
C PRO A 2 -43.84 50.07 -44.04
N SER A 3 -43.78 48.79 -44.37
CA SER A 3 -43.36 47.67 -43.51
C SER A 3 -41.83 47.61 -43.40
N ALA A 4 -41.31 47.29 -42.21
CA ALA A 4 -40.27 46.28 -41.98
C ALA A 4 -39.81 46.32 -40.51
N THR A 5 -39.93 45.17 -39.84
CA THR A 5 -39.61 44.89 -38.43
C THR A 5 -38.11 44.78 -38.16
N PRO A 6 -37.67 45.01 -36.90
CA PRO A 6 -36.25 45.10 -36.53
C PRO A 6 -35.57 43.73 -36.33
N PHE A 7 -34.35 43.63 -36.85
CA PHE A 7 -33.44 42.50 -36.72
C PHE A 7 -32.86 42.42 -35.30
N VAL A 8 -33.29 41.40 -34.54
CA VAL A 8 -32.81 41.04 -33.19
C VAL A 8 -31.32 40.66 -33.23
N LYS A 9 -30.48 41.33 -32.41
CA LYS A 9 -29.11 40.88 -32.10
C LYS A 9 -28.96 40.53 -30.62
N ARG A 10 -29.23 39.24 -30.36
CA ARG A 10 -28.60 38.28 -29.43
C ARG A 10 -28.01 38.83 -28.13
N ALA A 11 -28.71 38.51 -27.04
CA ALA A 11 -28.11 38.28 -25.74
C ALA A 11 -27.23 37.01 -25.76
N ALA A 12 -26.02 37.11 -25.20
CA ALA A 12 -25.29 35.96 -24.68
C ALA A 12 -24.34 36.46 -23.59
N LYS A 13 -24.75 36.29 -22.33
CA LYS A 13 -23.92 36.48 -21.14
C LYS A 13 -22.79 35.44 -21.19
N LEU A 14 -21.57 35.88 -21.51
CA LEU A 14 -20.37 35.03 -21.41
C LEU A 14 -19.95 35.00 -19.94
N GLY A 15 -20.45 33.99 -19.23
CA GLY A 15 -20.11 33.70 -17.85
C GLY A 15 -18.63 33.34 -17.69
N CYS A 16 -18.06 33.81 -16.58
CA CYS A 16 -16.75 33.44 -16.07
C CYS A 16 -16.54 31.92 -16.11
N VAL A 17 -15.67 31.46 -17.01
CA VAL A 17 -15.05 30.13 -16.92
C VAL A 17 -13.54 30.32 -17.04
N ALA A 18 -12.93 30.80 -15.95
CA ALA A 18 -11.48 30.94 -15.85
C ALA A 18 -11.06 30.86 -14.37
N ALA A 19 -11.24 29.69 -13.74
CA ALA A 19 -10.60 29.38 -12.45
C ALA A 19 -10.72 27.88 -12.12
N PHE A 20 -10.08 26.99 -12.88
CA PHE A 20 -9.93 25.59 -12.48
C PHE A 20 -8.59 24.97 -12.95
N SER A 21 -7.52 25.76 -12.99
CA SER A 21 -6.18 25.32 -13.42
C SER A 21 -5.11 25.41 -12.35
N VAL A 22 -5.47 25.48 -11.05
CA VAL A 22 -4.50 25.59 -9.95
C VAL A 22 -4.74 24.54 -8.87
N PHE A 23 -4.58 23.25 -9.20
CA PHE A 23 -4.52 22.18 -8.17
C PHE A 23 -3.49 21.06 -8.47
N LEU A 24 -2.48 21.32 -9.31
CA LEU A 24 -1.43 20.33 -9.62
C LEU A 24 -0.01 20.75 -9.20
N VAL A 25 0.15 21.77 -8.36
CA VAL A 25 1.44 22.10 -7.73
C VAL A 25 1.45 21.55 -6.31
N GLY A 26 1.78 20.25 -6.16
CA GLY A 26 1.78 19.63 -4.83
C GLY A 26 2.48 18.27 -4.70
N CYS A 27 3.29 17.83 -5.66
CA CYS A 27 4.03 16.56 -5.56
C CYS A 27 5.46 16.67 -6.09
N GLN A 28 6.29 17.62 -5.62
CA GLN A 28 7.73 17.63 -5.95
C GLN A 28 8.61 18.11 -4.79
N ASN A 29 8.37 17.63 -3.57
CA ASN A 29 9.38 17.71 -2.52
C ASN A 29 9.61 16.33 -1.90
N GLN A 30 10.11 15.41 -2.70
CA GLN A 30 10.68 14.17 -2.19
C GLN A 30 12.16 14.46 -1.97
N ASN A 31 12.47 14.91 -0.75
CA ASN A 31 13.83 15.19 -0.32
C ASN A 31 14.65 13.90 -0.49
N PHE A 32 15.48 13.83 -1.54
CA PHE A 32 16.22 12.62 -1.90
C PHE A 32 17.17 12.18 -0.78
N ASP A 33 17.65 13.15 0.01
CA ASP A 33 18.47 12.94 1.20
C ASP A 33 17.78 12.10 2.28
N ASP A 34 16.44 12.14 2.37
CA ASP A 34 15.66 11.35 3.33
C ASP A 34 15.65 9.86 2.95
N PHE A 35 15.57 9.57 1.64
CA PHE A 35 15.64 8.20 1.13
C PHE A 35 17.02 7.57 1.31
N LEU A 36 18.09 8.38 1.20
CA LEU A 36 19.48 7.95 1.40
C LEU A 36 19.84 7.79 2.88
N SER A 37 19.19 8.55 3.76
CA SER A 37 19.41 8.49 5.22
C SER A 37 18.56 7.43 5.91
N ASN A 38 17.64 6.80 5.19
CA ASN A 38 16.76 5.80 5.78
C ASN A 38 17.59 4.57 6.21
N PRO A 39 17.45 4.08 7.45
CA PRO A 39 18.27 2.99 7.95
C PRO A 39 18.12 1.78 7.05
N THR A 40 19.25 1.28 6.59
CA THR A 40 19.32 0.13 5.71
C THR A 40 18.58 -1.04 6.36
N PRO A 41 17.58 -1.66 5.70
CA PRO A 41 16.76 -2.69 6.31
C PRO A 41 17.65 -3.87 6.72
N SER A 42 17.71 -4.15 8.02
CA SER A 42 18.49 -5.24 8.61
C SER A 42 17.61 -6.46 8.84
N PHE A 43 18.20 -7.63 9.07
CA PHE A 43 17.40 -8.81 9.44
C PHE A 43 16.47 -8.57 10.64
N ARG A 44 16.90 -7.72 11.59
CA ARG A 44 16.12 -7.39 12.79
C ARG A 44 14.91 -6.49 12.50
N SER A 45 14.92 -5.74 11.40
CA SER A 45 13.77 -4.92 11.01
C SER A 45 12.64 -5.74 10.41
N ILE A 46 12.85 -7.04 10.09
CA ILE A 46 11.78 -7.93 9.64
C ILE A 46 10.86 -8.21 10.84
N PRO A 47 9.64 -7.67 10.86
CA PRO A 47 8.77 -7.68 12.02
C PRO A 47 8.36 -9.10 12.37
N GLN A 48 8.09 -9.29 13.67
CA GLN A 48 7.60 -10.53 14.23
C GLN A 48 6.16 -10.36 14.67
N THR A 49 5.40 -11.44 14.59
CA THR A 49 4.00 -11.55 14.99
C THR A 49 3.85 -12.14 16.39
N TYR A 50 4.94 -12.67 16.97
CA TYR A 50 4.96 -13.27 18.29
C TYR A 50 4.61 -12.24 19.37
N ASN A 51 3.82 -12.63 20.37
CA ASN A 51 3.28 -11.73 21.41
C ASN A 51 2.45 -10.54 20.88
N THR A 52 1.96 -10.60 19.64
CA THR A 52 1.04 -9.59 19.08
C THR A 52 -0.36 -10.16 18.92
N ARG A 53 -1.33 -9.31 18.56
CA ARG A 53 -2.69 -9.76 18.15
C ARG A 53 -2.71 -10.75 16.99
N TYR A 54 -1.62 -10.83 16.22
CA TYR A 54 -1.47 -11.74 15.07
C TYR A 54 -0.71 -13.02 15.44
N ASP A 55 -0.36 -13.20 16.72
CA ASP A 55 0.26 -14.44 17.21
C ASP A 55 -0.75 -15.59 17.13
N CYS A 56 -0.38 -16.61 16.35
CA CYS A 56 -1.17 -17.81 16.20
C CYS A 56 -1.36 -18.60 17.50
N ARG A 57 -0.52 -18.41 18.52
CA ARG A 57 -0.68 -19.07 19.83
C ARG A 57 -1.90 -18.58 20.60
N SER A 58 -2.27 -17.31 20.42
CA SER A 58 -3.44 -16.68 21.05
C SER A 58 -4.65 -16.59 20.12
N PHE A 59 -4.50 -17.00 18.86
CA PHE A 59 -5.56 -16.89 17.88
C PHE A 59 -6.61 -17.98 18.09
N ASN A 60 -7.87 -17.58 18.28
CA ASN A 60 -9.00 -18.47 18.46
C ASN A 60 -10.06 -18.25 17.38
N GLY A 61 -10.70 -19.35 16.95
CA GLY A 61 -11.77 -19.37 15.96
C GLY A 61 -11.28 -19.49 14.51
N PRO A 62 -12.21 -19.46 13.54
CA PRO A 62 -11.89 -19.56 12.12
C PRO A 62 -11.09 -18.35 11.64
N GLY A 63 -10.22 -18.58 10.66
CA GLY A 63 -9.40 -17.54 10.05
C GLY A 63 -8.36 -18.08 9.09
N TRP A 64 -7.28 -17.31 8.92
CA TRP A 64 -6.23 -17.56 7.94
C TRP A 64 -4.86 -17.48 8.59
N LYS A 65 -4.05 -18.52 8.42
CA LYS A 65 -2.64 -18.58 8.79
C LYS A 65 -1.79 -18.20 7.59
N GLY A 66 -1.15 -17.04 7.66
CA GLY A 66 -0.12 -16.59 6.74
C GLY A 66 1.24 -17.12 7.15
N THR A 67 1.96 -17.76 6.23
CA THR A 67 3.32 -18.22 6.46
C THR A 67 4.21 -17.75 5.31
N VAL A 68 5.27 -17.02 5.65
CA VAL A 68 6.32 -16.60 4.72
C VAL A 68 7.64 -17.16 5.20
N GLY A 69 8.34 -17.83 4.30
CA GLY A 69 9.66 -18.41 4.52
C GLY A 69 10.61 -18.06 3.39
N GLY A 70 11.86 -17.82 3.71
CA GLY A 70 12.85 -17.41 2.73
C GLY A 70 14.22 -17.19 3.32
N LYS A 71 15.04 -16.39 2.62
CA LYS A 71 16.37 -15.98 3.05
C LYS A 71 16.50 -14.47 2.99
N TYR A 72 16.94 -13.89 4.09
CA TYR A 72 17.49 -12.55 4.10
C TYR A 72 18.96 -12.67 3.68
N ALA A 73 19.33 -12.00 2.60
CA ALA A 73 20.66 -12.03 2.02
C ALA A 73 21.07 -10.60 1.66
N ALA A 74 21.60 -9.86 2.63
CA ALA A 74 22.01 -8.47 2.44
C ALA A 74 23.13 -8.08 3.40
N PHE A 75 24.00 -7.15 2.97
CA PHE A 75 25.12 -6.62 3.75
C PHE A 75 26.03 -7.68 4.39
N GLY A 76 26.23 -8.81 3.69
CA GLY A 76 27.04 -9.93 4.18
C GLY A 76 26.32 -10.86 5.18
N GLU A 77 25.10 -10.54 5.59
CA GLU A 77 24.28 -11.45 6.39
C GLU A 77 23.42 -12.35 5.50
N ASN A 78 23.53 -13.67 5.73
CA ASN A 78 22.65 -14.67 5.12
C ASN A 78 21.96 -15.45 6.21
N ARG A 79 20.65 -15.23 6.38
CA ARG A 79 19.85 -15.88 7.42
C ARG A 79 18.54 -16.39 6.85
N ASN A 80 18.17 -17.59 7.27
CA ASN A 80 16.83 -18.11 7.00
C ASN A 80 15.81 -17.30 7.81
N VAL A 81 14.76 -16.86 7.13
CA VAL A 81 13.65 -16.13 7.73
C VAL A 81 12.42 -17.02 7.65
N THR A 82 11.68 -17.12 8.75
CA THR A 82 10.32 -17.64 8.73
C THR A 82 9.47 -16.74 9.62
N ARG A 83 8.30 -16.36 9.10
CA ARG A 83 7.31 -15.53 9.79
C ARG A 83 5.93 -16.14 9.59
N VAL A 84 5.17 -16.18 10.68
CA VAL A 84 3.86 -16.81 10.72
C VAL A 84 2.89 -15.90 11.45
N GLY A 85 1.80 -15.51 10.82
CA GLY A 85 0.75 -14.71 11.44
C GLY A 85 -0.62 -15.34 11.25
N CYS A 86 -1.52 -15.16 12.21
CA CYS A 86 -2.91 -15.57 12.10
C CYS A 86 -3.83 -14.35 12.00
N PHE A 87 -4.73 -14.39 11.03
CA PHE A 87 -5.57 -13.27 10.60
C PHE A 87 -7.02 -13.72 10.53
N LYS A 88 -7.96 -12.77 10.68
CA LYS A 88 -9.38 -13.09 10.60
C LYS A 88 -9.85 -13.24 9.16
N THR A 89 -9.24 -12.50 8.25
CA THR A 89 -9.65 -12.45 6.85
C THR A 89 -8.52 -12.81 5.89
N LEU A 90 -8.87 -13.33 4.71
CA LEU A 90 -7.90 -13.63 3.65
C LEU A 90 -7.14 -12.38 3.16
N PRO A 91 -7.77 -11.20 2.97
CA PRO A 91 -7.05 -9.99 2.57
C PRO A 91 -5.97 -9.59 3.56
N GLU A 92 -6.25 -9.61 4.87
CA GLU A 92 -5.24 -9.33 5.91
C GLU A 92 -4.04 -10.28 5.81
N CYS A 93 -4.33 -11.57 5.60
CA CYS A 93 -3.28 -12.57 5.40
C CYS A 93 -2.43 -12.25 4.16
N LYS A 94 -3.04 -11.94 3.02
CA LYS A 94 -2.31 -11.60 1.78
C LYS A 94 -1.46 -10.33 1.94
N THR A 95 -1.98 -9.32 2.63
CA THR A 95 -1.23 -8.09 2.94
C THR A 95 -0.01 -8.40 3.78
N PHE A 96 -0.14 -9.25 4.81
CA PHE A 96 0.99 -9.71 5.60
C PHE A 96 2.03 -10.44 4.75
N LEU A 97 1.59 -11.35 3.86
CA LEU A 97 2.51 -12.05 2.97
C LEU A 97 3.29 -11.07 2.09
N GLY A 98 2.61 -10.12 1.46
CA GLY A 98 3.23 -9.12 0.58
C GLY A 98 4.22 -8.23 1.32
N TYR A 99 3.84 -7.74 2.50
CA TYR A 99 4.69 -6.90 3.32
C TYR A 99 5.97 -7.63 3.77
N ILE A 100 5.86 -8.83 4.32
CA ILE A 100 7.04 -9.60 4.75
C ILE A 100 7.90 -10.04 3.57
N SER A 101 7.28 -10.48 2.47
CA SER A 101 8.03 -10.90 1.27
C SER A 101 8.83 -9.74 0.67
N GLY A 102 8.34 -8.50 0.77
CA GLY A 102 9.09 -7.31 0.34
C GLY A 102 10.34 -7.00 1.17
N MET A 103 10.43 -7.54 2.39
CA MET A 103 11.59 -7.38 3.28
C MET A 103 12.58 -8.56 3.21
N ILE A 104 12.24 -9.63 2.50
CA ILE A 104 13.08 -10.82 2.34
C ILE A 104 13.57 -10.85 0.89
N GLN A 105 14.89 -10.91 0.67
CA GLN A 105 15.46 -10.89 -0.68
C GLN A 105 15.05 -12.13 -1.50
N ILE A 106 15.00 -13.31 -0.87
CA ILE A 106 14.64 -14.56 -1.55
C ILE A 106 13.47 -15.18 -0.80
N THR A 107 12.26 -15.00 -1.32
CA THR A 107 11.07 -15.68 -0.80
C THR A 107 10.98 -17.09 -1.40
N ILE A 108 10.97 -18.11 -0.55
CA ILE A 108 10.92 -19.54 -0.96
C ILE A 108 9.51 -20.09 -0.79
N TYR A 109 8.80 -19.63 0.23
CA TYR A 109 7.46 -20.08 0.56
C TYR A 109 6.62 -18.89 1.01
N SER A 110 5.41 -18.75 0.46
CA SER A 110 4.47 -17.71 0.84
C SER A 110 3.05 -18.22 0.61
N ARG A 111 2.29 -18.39 1.69
CA ARG A 111 0.95 -18.98 1.61
C ARG A 111 0.02 -18.49 2.72
N CYS A 112 -1.24 -18.28 2.35
CA CYS A 112 -2.36 -18.19 3.28
C CYS A 112 -3.09 -19.53 3.30
N GLN A 113 -3.24 -20.10 4.48
CA GLN A 113 -3.97 -21.35 4.71
C GLN A 113 -5.13 -21.09 5.66
N GLU A 114 -6.31 -21.61 5.37
CA GLU A 114 -7.45 -21.53 6.27
C GLU A 114 -7.22 -22.38 7.53
N ILE A 115 -7.64 -21.87 8.69
CA ILE A 115 -7.52 -22.53 10.00
C ILE A 115 -8.86 -22.43 10.74
N GLY A 116 -9.18 -23.46 11.53
CA GLY A 116 -10.42 -23.48 12.33
C GLY A 116 -11.68 -23.78 11.53
N ALA A 117 -11.55 -24.53 10.43
CA ALA A 117 -12.67 -25.21 9.76
C ALA A 117 -13.07 -26.46 10.54
#